data_AF-J2WP26-F1
#
_entry.id   AF-J2WP26-F1
#
_cell.length_a   1.000
_cell.length_b   1.000
_cell.length_c   1.000
_cell.angle_alpha   90.00
_cell.angle_beta   90.00
_cell.angle_gamma   90.00
#
_symmetry.space_group_name_H-M   'P 1'
#
loop_
_entity.id
_entity.type
_entity.pdbx_description
1 polymer ?
#
loop_
_entity_poly.entity_id
_entity_poly.type
_entity_poly.pdbx_seq_one_letter_code
_entity_poly.pdbx_strand_id
1 'polypeptide(L)'
;AAAAIPAAVGWRKRLWIAAAIVPVVIVSAGMIAYRTPDPASAVAEGGEVPARHYRPFVNFYAMGPASVFAIFREGDELYGQLTGQRKLRLAVGSDGTASYPASSGEITFSAEAERRSAGLMLRMNGRDIRAVRVAEMPTAAADSAALDQYVGWYRVAPNRVLTVRRDGDRLQVQETVQGRAMLLAEGADVFSIHGDNLLIFLRDDQARVSRVLVQNAVFGARLAPRIDAALAQAIEADFARRVAEVPDRFREQVPLAGGKEMILRGIEDLRGGTPNYDRMSAPLAAKIHRQLAETQATFVALGPVESIFFRGVGPGGYDIYGAKFENGTAEFRLLLEPDGKAGDVIFRADGNDELGGIAPCADEANVRGRAGTSPIRIMVYNEMGEDIRVFNLDADGNRKSQSVVRPNMSWATTTTVNNPWVIADKSGHCLEVLVPGRQTRFHNVEASNIGARPGRAARRAVPIANGEEMLRLYIEGVGKGQPDYEHMTPEVADITRQQLPFDQAILAKLGTLRAVSFRGVTALDSDIYIAQFANGSAEWRIGVRNGTITKIALGPNF
;
A
#
# COMPACT_ATOMS: atom_id res chain seq x y z
N ALA A 1 31.84 41.09 28.04
CA ALA A 1 31.26 40.79 29.37
C ALA A 1 30.91 39.31 29.39
N ALA A 2 31.45 38.59 30.37
CA ALA A 2 31.42 37.13 30.46
C ALA A 2 30.24 36.62 31.32
N ALA A 3 29.87 35.36 31.05
CA ALA A 3 29.13 34.40 31.89
C ALA A 3 27.63 34.70 32.17
N ALA A 4 26.73 33.73 32.33
CA ALA A 4 26.91 32.34 32.75
C ALA A 4 25.79 31.41 32.26
N ILE A 5 26.15 30.13 32.11
CA ILE A 5 25.31 28.95 31.86
C ILE A 5 24.60 28.56 33.17
N PRO A 6 23.30 28.18 33.17
CA PRO A 6 22.69 27.57 34.35
C PRO A 6 23.08 26.10 34.47
N ALA A 7 23.63 25.75 35.64
CA ALA A 7 24.12 24.43 36.00
C ALA A 7 22.97 23.42 36.26
N ALA A 8 23.26 22.16 35.97
CA ALA A 8 22.41 21.00 36.25
C ALA A 8 22.21 20.78 37.75
N VAL A 9 20.96 20.55 38.17
CA VAL A 9 20.62 20.20 39.56
C VAL A 9 20.53 18.68 39.70
N GLY A 10 21.42 18.13 40.53
CA GLY A 10 21.60 16.71 40.77
C GLY A 10 20.56 16.04 41.68
N TRP A 11 20.59 14.71 41.61
CA TRP A 11 19.59 13.72 42.02
C TRP A 11 19.35 13.53 43.54
N ARG A 12 19.77 14.46 44.42
CA ARG A 12 19.78 14.24 45.89
C ARG A 12 18.89 15.16 46.74
N LYS A 13 17.83 15.76 46.18
CA LYS A 13 16.82 16.50 46.98
C LYS A 13 15.39 16.08 46.66
N ARG A 14 15.14 14.77 46.77
CA ARG A 14 13.82 14.18 47.00
C ARG A 14 13.74 13.80 48.47
N LEU A 15 12.85 14.42 49.23
CA LEU A 15 12.02 13.83 50.30
C LEU A 15 11.58 14.89 51.34
N TRP A 16 10.33 14.73 51.78
CA TRP A 16 9.63 15.34 52.91
C TRP A 16 9.02 16.74 52.70
N ILE A 17 7.69 16.78 52.59
CA ILE A 17 6.80 17.30 53.64
C ILE A 17 5.41 16.69 53.42
N ALA A 18 4.90 16.04 54.47
CA ALA A 18 3.53 15.58 54.63
C ALA A 18 2.83 16.49 55.65
N ALA A 19 1.60 16.91 55.35
CA ALA A 19 0.53 17.28 56.30
C ALA A 19 -0.74 17.53 55.45
N ALA A 20 -1.68 16.58 55.40
CA ALA A 20 -2.80 16.40 56.32
C ALA A 20 -3.90 17.47 56.15
N ILE A 21 -5.05 17.05 55.59
CA ILE A 21 -6.42 17.41 56.04
C ILE A 21 -7.36 16.34 55.45
N VAL A 22 -8.19 15.77 56.33
CA VAL A 22 -9.31 14.85 56.09
C VAL A 22 -10.56 15.51 56.69
N PRO A 23 -11.75 15.36 56.08
CA PRO A 23 -12.83 14.60 56.75
C PRO A 23 -13.50 13.63 55.76
N VAL A 24 -13.44 12.31 56.01
CA VAL A 24 -14.51 11.45 56.59
C VAL A 24 -15.93 11.75 56.11
N VAL A 25 -16.45 10.89 55.23
CA VAL A 25 -17.83 10.38 55.28
C VAL A 25 -17.76 8.86 55.07
N ILE A 26 -18.26 8.11 56.05
CA ILE A 26 -18.49 6.65 56.04
C ILE A 26 -19.98 6.43 55.82
N VAL A 27 -20.36 5.54 54.89
CA VAL A 27 -21.44 4.52 54.94
C VAL A 27 -21.30 3.70 53.64
N SER A 28 -20.65 2.53 53.59
CA SER A 28 -21.08 1.16 53.99
C SER A 28 -21.34 0.26 52.77
N ALA A 29 -20.56 -0.82 52.72
CA ALA A 29 -20.88 -2.19 52.31
C ALA A 29 -21.68 -2.46 51.02
N GLY A 30 -20.97 -3.00 50.04
CA GLY A 30 -21.53 -3.82 48.96
C GLY A 30 -20.42 -4.50 48.18
N MET A 31 -19.97 -5.68 48.64
CA MET A 31 -19.17 -6.59 47.83
C MET A 31 -20.02 -7.02 46.62
N ILE A 32 -19.76 -6.42 45.46
CA ILE A 32 -20.19 -6.98 44.19
C ILE A 32 -18.98 -7.68 43.60
N ALA A 33 -18.98 -9.01 43.72
CA ALA A 33 -18.18 -9.85 42.86
C ALA A 33 -18.55 -9.52 41.41
N TYR A 34 -17.65 -8.91 40.65
CA TYR A 34 -17.80 -8.88 39.20
C TYR A 34 -17.65 -10.32 38.71
N ARG A 35 -18.79 -10.99 38.48
CA ARG A 35 -18.87 -12.04 37.46
C ARG A 35 -18.29 -11.43 36.20
N THR A 36 -17.21 -12.00 35.69
CA THR A 36 -16.87 -11.91 34.28
C THR A 36 -18.14 -12.25 33.50
N PRO A 37 -18.68 -11.34 32.66
CA PRO A 37 -19.74 -11.72 31.75
C PRO A 37 -19.16 -12.82 30.86
N ASP A 38 -19.87 -13.95 30.76
CA ASP A 38 -19.63 -14.85 29.64
C ASP A 38 -19.68 -14.01 28.35
N PRO A 39 -18.76 -14.24 27.38
CA PRO A 39 -18.82 -13.53 26.12
C PRO A 39 -20.21 -13.72 25.56
N ALA A 40 -20.95 -12.62 25.43
CA ALA A 40 -22.31 -12.64 24.93
C ALA A 40 -22.30 -13.35 23.58
N SER A 41 -23.05 -14.46 23.51
CA SER A 41 -23.41 -15.10 22.27
C SER A 41 -23.91 -14.01 21.33
N ALA A 42 -23.21 -13.82 20.22
CA ALA A 42 -23.60 -12.85 19.20
C ALA A 42 -25.08 -13.10 18.87
N VAL A 43 -25.91 -12.11 19.21
CA VAL A 43 -27.33 -12.13 18.89
C VAL A 43 -27.42 -12.18 17.37
N ALA A 44 -27.82 -13.34 16.87
CA ALA A 44 -28.41 -13.45 15.55
C ALA A 44 -29.71 -12.65 15.58
N GLU A 45 -29.72 -11.49 14.90
CA GLU A 45 -30.86 -11.06 14.08
C GLU A 45 -30.45 -9.85 13.24
N GLY A 46 -30.23 -10.11 11.96
CA GLY A 46 -30.29 -9.15 10.89
C GLY A 46 -30.91 -9.89 9.72
N GLY A 47 -32.13 -9.49 9.34
CA GLY A 47 -32.88 -10.10 8.25
C GLY A 47 -32.00 -10.34 7.02
N GLU A 48 -32.21 -11.48 6.38
CA GLU A 48 -31.48 -11.94 5.22
C GLU A 48 -31.60 -10.91 4.09
N VAL A 49 -30.69 -9.94 4.07
CA VAL A 49 -30.47 -9.08 2.91
C VAL A 49 -30.16 -10.04 1.76
N PRO A 50 -30.87 -10.00 0.63
CA PRO A 50 -30.66 -10.95 -0.45
C PRO A 50 -29.17 -10.97 -0.80
N ALA A 51 -28.56 -12.16 -0.74
CA ALA A 51 -27.14 -12.32 -1.04
C ALA A 51 -26.85 -11.70 -2.40
N ARG A 52 -26.01 -10.67 -2.42
CA ARG A 52 -25.54 -10.07 -3.68
C ARG A 52 -24.52 -11.03 -4.26
N HIS A 53 -24.92 -11.76 -5.29
CA HIS A 53 -24.01 -12.60 -6.06
C HIS A 53 -23.01 -11.75 -6.83
N TYR A 54 -21.80 -12.27 -7.03
CA TYR A 54 -20.81 -11.65 -7.89
C TYR A 54 -21.30 -11.64 -9.35
N ARG A 55 -21.41 -10.44 -9.93
CA ARG A 55 -21.96 -10.23 -11.29
C ARG A 55 -20.98 -9.79 -12.39
N PRO A 56 -19.78 -9.24 -12.11
CA PRO A 56 -18.90 -8.81 -13.20
C PRO A 56 -18.47 -9.96 -14.12
N PHE A 57 -18.49 -9.73 -15.45
CA PHE A 57 -17.83 -10.63 -16.39
C PHE A 57 -16.32 -10.38 -16.35
N VAL A 58 -15.53 -11.42 -16.11
CA VAL A 58 -14.07 -11.28 -16.00
C VAL A 58 -13.33 -12.55 -16.41
N ASN A 59 -12.25 -12.38 -17.16
CA ASN A 59 -11.28 -13.42 -17.48
C ASN A 59 -10.01 -13.23 -16.67
N PHE A 60 -9.50 -14.29 -16.06
CA PHE A 60 -8.29 -14.28 -15.26
C PHE A 60 -7.15 -15.00 -15.99
N TYR A 61 -6.09 -14.27 -16.34
CA TYR A 61 -4.93 -14.80 -17.06
C TYR A 61 -3.72 -14.87 -16.15
N ALA A 62 -3.22 -16.07 -15.86
CA ALA A 62 -2.02 -16.28 -15.08
C ALA A 62 -0.76 -15.88 -15.89
N MET A 63 0.05 -15.00 -15.32
CA MET A 63 1.34 -14.52 -15.88
C MET A 63 2.55 -15.09 -15.14
N GLY A 64 2.35 -16.15 -14.37
CA GLY A 64 3.37 -16.79 -13.55
C GLY A 64 2.77 -17.50 -12.32
N PRO A 65 3.60 -17.86 -11.33
CA PRO A 65 3.14 -18.62 -10.16
C PRO A 65 2.14 -17.88 -9.26
N ALA A 66 2.25 -16.55 -9.18
CA ALA A 66 1.42 -15.70 -8.31
C ALA A 66 0.69 -14.56 -9.04
N SER A 67 1.22 -14.10 -10.18
CA SER A 67 0.70 -12.94 -10.91
C SER A 67 -0.44 -13.32 -11.84
N VAL A 68 -1.48 -12.49 -11.86
CA VAL A 68 -2.67 -12.60 -12.69
C VAL A 68 -2.96 -11.25 -13.33
N PHE A 69 -3.39 -11.28 -14.58
CA PHE A 69 -4.02 -10.15 -15.25
C PHE A 69 -5.50 -10.46 -15.44
N ALA A 70 -6.34 -9.72 -14.73
CA ALA A 70 -7.80 -9.84 -14.82
C ALA A 70 -8.32 -8.86 -15.87
N ILE A 71 -9.13 -9.35 -16.82
CA ILE A 71 -9.76 -8.55 -17.88
C ILE A 71 -11.27 -8.58 -17.66
N PHE A 72 -11.84 -7.46 -17.23
CA PHE A 72 -13.26 -7.29 -16.99
C PHE A 72 -13.95 -6.75 -18.24
N ARG A 73 -15.19 -7.18 -18.43
CA ARG A 73 -16.09 -6.65 -19.46
C ARG A 73 -17.29 -6.01 -18.78
N GLU A 74 -17.47 -4.72 -19.04
CA GLU A 74 -18.57 -3.92 -18.51
C GLU A 74 -19.26 -3.21 -19.67
N GLY A 75 -20.32 -3.83 -20.19
CA GLY A 75 -20.90 -3.42 -21.47
C GLY A 75 -19.89 -3.57 -22.60
N ASP A 76 -19.70 -2.51 -23.38
CA ASP A 76 -18.74 -2.46 -24.48
C ASP A 76 -17.30 -2.15 -24.02
N GLU A 77 -17.13 -1.80 -22.74
CA GLU A 77 -15.85 -1.37 -22.20
C GLU A 77 -15.05 -2.54 -21.63
N LEU A 78 -13.73 -2.47 -21.85
CA LEU A 78 -12.76 -3.40 -21.30
C LEU A 78 -11.97 -2.73 -20.19
N TYR A 79 -11.78 -3.46 -19.09
CA TYR A 79 -10.91 -3.04 -18.00
C TYR A 79 -9.87 -4.13 -17.72
N GLY A 80 -8.64 -3.73 -17.44
CA GLY A 80 -7.58 -4.63 -17.01
C GLY A 80 -7.17 -4.35 -15.59
N GLN A 81 -6.74 -5.38 -14.86
CA GLN A 81 -6.15 -5.24 -13.53
C GLN A 81 -5.02 -6.26 -13.38
N LEU A 82 -3.78 -5.77 -13.31
CA LEU A 82 -2.63 -6.61 -12.98
C LEU A 82 -2.52 -6.77 -11.45
N THR A 83 -2.03 -7.93 -10.98
CA THR A 83 -1.69 -8.14 -9.57
C THR A 83 -0.85 -6.98 -9.00
N GLY A 84 -1.25 -6.50 -7.82
CA GLY A 84 -0.61 -5.38 -7.13
C GLY A 84 -0.93 -4.02 -7.77
N GLN A 85 -1.79 -3.98 -8.78
CA GLN A 85 -2.17 -2.78 -9.49
C GLN A 85 -3.69 -2.62 -9.56
N ARG A 86 -4.12 -1.41 -9.92
CA ARG A 86 -5.52 -1.06 -9.95
C ARG A 86 -6.19 -1.54 -11.24
N LYS A 87 -7.51 -1.69 -11.17
CA LYS A 87 -8.37 -1.87 -12.34
C LYS A 87 -8.45 -0.58 -13.15
N LEU A 88 -8.03 -0.61 -14.40
CA LEU A 88 -8.02 0.52 -15.34
C LEU A 88 -8.81 0.19 -16.60
N ARG A 89 -9.44 1.18 -17.21
CA ARG A 89 -10.02 1.04 -18.55
C ARG A 89 -8.90 0.81 -19.55
N LEU A 90 -9.09 -0.12 -20.47
CA LEU A 90 -8.15 -0.47 -21.52
C LEU A 90 -8.34 0.47 -22.73
N ALA A 91 -7.24 0.94 -23.30
CA ALA A 91 -7.27 1.60 -24.60
C ALA A 91 -7.27 0.53 -25.69
N VAL A 92 -8.26 0.54 -26.58
CA VAL A 92 -8.33 -0.40 -27.70
C VAL A 92 -8.11 0.38 -28.99
N GLY A 93 -7.00 0.09 -29.69
CA GLY A 93 -6.68 0.68 -30.99
C GLY A 93 -7.62 0.22 -32.09
N SER A 94 -7.61 0.93 -33.22
CA SER A 94 -8.38 0.54 -34.42
C SER A 94 -7.91 -0.78 -35.03
N ASP A 95 -6.67 -1.19 -34.72
CA ASP A 95 -6.07 -2.49 -35.06
C ASP A 95 -6.52 -3.63 -34.12
N GLY A 96 -7.34 -3.34 -33.11
CA GLY A 96 -7.81 -4.31 -32.12
C GLY A 96 -6.80 -4.61 -31.02
N THR A 97 -5.68 -3.87 -30.95
CA THR A 97 -4.71 -3.99 -29.86
C THR A 97 -5.25 -3.28 -28.62
N ALA A 98 -5.44 -4.03 -27.53
CA ALA A 98 -5.75 -3.50 -26.22
C ALA A 98 -4.47 -3.19 -25.44
N SER A 99 -4.47 -2.08 -24.71
CA SER A 99 -3.37 -1.61 -23.87
C SER A 99 -3.82 -1.37 -22.43
N TYR A 100 -3.04 -1.93 -21.50
CA TYR A 100 -3.10 -1.69 -20.06
C TYR A 100 -1.83 -0.98 -19.61
N PRO A 101 -1.91 0.23 -19.06
CA PRO A 101 -0.72 0.98 -18.73
C PRO A 101 -0.30 0.67 -17.27
N ALA A 102 0.49 -0.38 -17.11
CA ALA A 102 0.96 -0.83 -15.81
C ALA A 102 2.07 0.09 -15.27
N SER A 103 2.25 0.13 -13.94
CA SER A 103 3.29 0.96 -13.30
C SER A 103 4.72 0.58 -13.70
N SER A 104 4.94 -0.68 -14.09
CA SER A 104 6.22 -1.21 -14.56
C SER A 104 6.30 -1.33 -16.08
N GLY A 105 5.48 -0.56 -16.81
CA GLY A 105 5.43 -0.55 -18.27
C GLY A 105 4.12 -1.09 -18.85
N GLU A 106 3.81 -0.64 -20.05
CA GLU A 106 2.57 -0.97 -20.77
C GLU A 106 2.48 -2.46 -21.11
N ILE A 107 1.30 -3.04 -20.89
CA ILE A 107 0.92 -4.39 -21.32
C ILE A 107 0.01 -4.25 -22.54
N THR A 108 0.42 -4.78 -23.67
CA THR A 108 -0.41 -4.81 -24.89
C THR A 108 -0.78 -6.23 -25.30
N PHE A 109 -1.99 -6.43 -25.83
CA PHE A 109 -2.47 -7.73 -26.29
C PHE A 109 -3.58 -7.58 -27.34
N SER A 110 -3.87 -8.64 -28.11
CA SER A 110 -4.99 -8.63 -29.06
C SER A 110 -6.33 -8.84 -28.34
N ALA A 111 -7.25 -7.88 -28.48
CA ALA A 111 -8.60 -7.97 -27.91
C ALA A 111 -9.45 -9.08 -28.56
N GLU A 112 -9.15 -9.42 -29.81
CA GLU A 112 -9.79 -10.54 -30.51
C GLU A 112 -9.28 -11.89 -29.99
N ALA A 113 -7.96 -12.02 -29.80
CA ALA A 113 -7.36 -13.25 -29.25
C ALA A 113 -7.88 -13.55 -27.84
N GLU A 114 -8.03 -12.52 -27.01
CA GLU A 114 -8.64 -12.60 -25.67
C GLU A 114 -10.03 -13.25 -25.71
N ARG A 115 -10.86 -12.95 -26.72
CA ARG A 115 -12.19 -13.55 -26.83
C ARG A 115 -12.18 -14.99 -27.31
N ARG A 116 -11.17 -15.40 -28.09
CA ARG A 116 -11.19 -16.67 -28.83
C ARG A 116 -10.28 -17.76 -28.25
N SER A 117 -9.30 -17.41 -27.42
CA SER A 117 -8.21 -18.32 -27.06
C SER A 117 -8.04 -18.52 -25.56
N ALA A 118 -7.93 -19.76 -25.10
CA ALA A 118 -7.62 -20.07 -23.70
C ALA A 118 -6.24 -19.56 -23.23
N GLY A 119 -5.38 -19.12 -24.14
CA GLY A 119 -4.12 -18.42 -23.84
C GLY A 119 -4.07 -17.05 -24.50
N LEU A 120 -3.38 -16.12 -23.84
CA LEU A 120 -3.24 -14.74 -24.29
C LEU A 120 -1.75 -14.38 -24.34
N MET A 121 -1.28 -13.88 -25.49
CA MET A 121 0.08 -13.35 -25.60
C MET A 121 0.08 -11.88 -25.19
N LEU A 122 0.78 -11.58 -24.10
CA LEU A 122 0.95 -10.24 -23.57
C LEU A 122 2.34 -9.72 -23.94
N ARG A 123 2.45 -8.49 -24.40
CA ARG A 123 3.74 -7.81 -24.57
C ARG A 123 3.93 -6.81 -23.44
N MET A 124 5.01 -6.94 -22.68
CA MET A 124 5.34 -6.05 -21.56
C MET A 124 6.85 -5.79 -21.54
N ASN A 125 7.26 -4.52 -21.49
CA ASN A 125 8.68 -4.11 -21.52
C ASN A 125 9.48 -4.72 -22.68
N GLY A 126 8.85 -4.79 -23.86
CA GLY A 126 9.45 -5.38 -25.06
C GLY A 126 9.59 -6.91 -25.04
N ARG A 127 9.06 -7.60 -24.03
CA ARG A 127 9.07 -9.06 -23.93
C ARG A 127 7.67 -9.63 -24.13
N ASP A 128 7.60 -10.76 -24.81
CA ASP A 128 6.37 -11.55 -24.92
C ASP A 128 6.21 -12.48 -23.71
N ILE A 129 5.02 -12.46 -23.12
CA ILE A 129 4.62 -13.23 -21.95
C ILE A 129 3.39 -14.04 -22.35
N ARG A 130 3.51 -15.36 -22.36
CA ARG A 130 2.37 -16.25 -22.56
C ARG A 130 1.58 -16.34 -21.26
N ALA A 131 0.36 -15.82 -21.26
CA ALA A 131 -0.57 -15.92 -20.15
C ALA A 131 -1.63 -16.99 -20.41
N VAL A 132 -1.98 -17.78 -19.40
CA VAL A 132 -2.96 -18.86 -19.51
C VAL A 132 -4.24 -18.45 -18.77
N ARG A 133 -5.40 -18.57 -19.41
CA ARG A 133 -6.68 -18.33 -18.75
C ARG A 133 -6.91 -19.41 -17.71
N VAL A 134 -6.98 -19.01 -16.45
CA VAL A 134 -7.15 -19.92 -15.31
C VAL A 134 -8.57 -19.93 -14.75
N ALA A 135 -9.34 -18.88 -15.02
CA ALA A 135 -10.75 -18.80 -14.64
C ALA A 135 -11.49 -17.76 -15.50
N GLU A 136 -12.81 -17.91 -15.58
CA GLU A 136 -13.76 -16.99 -16.20
C GLU A 136 -14.99 -16.87 -15.29
N MET A 137 -15.56 -15.66 -15.18
CA MET A 137 -16.81 -15.39 -14.46
C MET A 137 -17.79 -14.63 -15.34
N PRO A 138 -19.12 -14.83 -15.16
CA PRO A 138 -19.72 -15.85 -14.29
C PRO A 138 -19.47 -17.27 -14.84
N THR A 139 -19.27 -18.22 -13.94
CA THR A 139 -19.19 -19.65 -14.32
C THR A 139 -20.58 -20.20 -14.56
N ALA A 140 -20.70 -21.21 -15.43
CA ALA A 140 -21.93 -21.99 -15.54
C ALA A 140 -22.29 -22.61 -14.19
N ALA A 141 -23.59 -22.65 -13.88
CA ALA A 141 -24.09 -23.37 -12.72
C ALA A 141 -23.70 -24.85 -12.86
N ALA A 142 -23.02 -25.36 -11.83
CA ALA A 142 -22.60 -26.75 -11.74
C ALA A 142 -22.98 -27.28 -10.36
N ASP A 143 -23.09 -28.60 -10.25
CA ASP A 143 -23.45 -29.26 -9.00
C ASP A 143 -22.49 -28.89 -7.87
N SER A 144 -23.03 -28.68 -6.67
CA SER A 144 -22.24 -28.33 -5.50
C SER A 144 -21.22 -29.44 -5.22
N ALA A 145 -19.94 -29.13 -5.35
CA ALA A 145 -18.89 -30.08 -5.04
C ALA A 145 -18.66 -30.18 -3.53
N ALA A 146 -18.13 -31.32 -3.06
CA ALA A 146 -17.93 -31.58 -1.64
C ALA A 146 -17.00 -30.54 -1.00
N LEU A 147 -17.49 -29.80 0.01
CA LEU A 147 -16.78 -28.66 0.58
C LEU A 147 -15.41 -29.01 1.20
N ASP A 148 -15.24 -30.24 1.68
CA ASP A 148 -14.01 -30.69 2.35
C ASP A 148 -12.77 -30.59 1.44
N GLN A 149 -12.94 -30.65 0.13
CA GLN A 149 -11.81 -30.55 -0.81
C GLN A 149 -11.14 -29.17 -0.80
N TYR A 150 -11.89 -28.13 -0.43
CA TYR A 150 -11.41 -26.74 -0.36
C TYR A 150 -10.73 -26.42 0.97
N VAL A 151 -10.98 -27.22 2.01
CA VAL A 151 -10.45 -27.00 3.36
C VAL A 151 -8.93 -27.12 3.38
N GLY A 152 -8.24 -26.11 3.89
CA GLY A 152 -6.78 -26.11 3.95
C GLY A 152 -6.19 -24.71 4.02
N TRP A 153 -4.89 -24.64 3.77
CA TRP A 153 -4.10 -23.41 3.86
C TRP A 153 -3.58 -23.01 2.49
N TYR A 154 -3.68 -21.73 2.18
CA TYR A 154 -3.25 -21.16 0.90
C TYR A 154 -2.35 -19.96 1.15
N ARG A 155 -1.17 -19.92 0.52
CA ARG A 155 -0.21 -18.84 0.72
C ARG A 155 -0.58 -17.63 -0.14
N VAL A 156 -1.23 -16.65 0.48
CA VAL A 156 -1.74 -15.44 -0.18
C VAL A 156 -0.71 -14.33 -0.35
N ALA A 157 0.27 -14.29 0.54
CA ALA A 157 1.45 -13.43 0.45
C ALA A 157 2.65 -14.15 1.09
N PRO A 158 3.90 -13.68 0.90
CA PRO A 158 5.06 -14.31 1.54
C PRO A 158 4.90 -14.52 3.05
N ASN A 159 4.22 -13.60 3.73
CA ASN A 159 3.99 -13.56 5.17
C ASN A 159 2.50 -13.67 5.57
N ARG A 160 1.62 -14.18 4.69
CA ARG A 160 0.20 -14.37 4.99
C ARG A 160 -0.35 -15.67 4.44
N VAL A 161 -1.25 -16.26 5.21
CA VAL A 161 -1.96 -17.49 4.91
C VAL A 161 -3.46 -17.21 4.90
N LEU A 162 -4.15 -17.78 3.93
CA LEU A 162 -5.60 -17.88 3.89
C LEU A 162 -5.98 -19.28 4.34
N THR A 163 -6.66 -19.37 5.47
CA THR A 163 -7.17 -20.63 6.00
C THR A 163 -8.63 -20.78 5.63
N VAL A 164 -8.96 -21.85 4.93
CA VAL A 164 -10.33 -22.23 4.57
C VAL A 164 -10.75 -23.37 5.47
N ARG A 165 -11.88 -23.19 6.18
CA ARG A 165 -12.48 -24.19 7.06
C ARG A 165 -13.91 -24.46 6.63
N ARG A 166 -14.41 -25.64 6.96
CA ARG A 166 -15.82 -25.97 6.83
C ARG A 166 -16.56 -25.59 8.11
N ASP A 167 -17.72 -24.98 7.97
CA ASP A 167 -18.66 -24.67 9.04
C ASP A 167 -20.06 -25.16 8.60
N GLY A 168 -20.42 -26.36 9.02
CA GLY A 168 -21.64 -27.06 8.58
C GLY A 168 -21.67 -27.30 7.07
N ASP A 169 -22.63 -26.67 6.40
CA ASP A 169 -22.88 -26.69 4.95
C ASP A 169 -22.24 -25.51 4.21
N ARG A 170 -21.41 -24.72 4.89
CA ARG A 170 -20.73 -23.55 4.31
C ARG A 170 -19.23 -23.63 4.54
N LEU A 171 -18.51 -22.80 3.79
CA LEU A 171 -17.10 -22.53 4.04
C LEU A 171 -16.94 -21.22 4.80
N GLN A 172 -15.94 -21.20 5.66
CA GLN A 172 -15.45 -20.02 6.33
C GLN A 172 -14.00 -19.79 5.92
N VAL A 173 -13.63 -18.52 5.74
CA VAL A 173 -12.27 -18.12 5.42
C VAL A 173 -11.71 -17.19 6.48
N GLN A 174 -10.41 -17.31 6.73
CA GLN A 174 -9.64 -16.45 7.60
C GLN A 174 -8.28 -16.18 6.95
N GLU A 175 -8.03 -14.95 6.50
CA GLU A 175 -6.68 -14.51 6.18
C GLU A 175 -5.93 -14.15 7.48
N THR A 176 -4.62 -14.35 7.55
CA THR A 176 -3.80 -13.99 8.71
C THR A 176 -4.16 -12.57 9.18
N VAL A 177 -4.67 -12.49 10.41
CA VAL A 177 -5.20 -11.32 11.15
C VAL A 177 -6.45 -10.62 10.62
N GLN A 178 -7.04 -11.08 9.54
CA GLN A 178 -8.39 -10.63 9.21
C GLN A 178 -9.41 -11.44 10.00
N GLY A 179 -10.58 -10.83 10.22
CA GLY A 179 -11.73 -11.51 10.80
C GLY A 179 -12.14 -12.72 9.96
N ARG A 180 -12.88 -13.64 10.59
CA ARG A 180 -13.49 -14.75 9.87
C ARG A 180 -14.63 -14.23 9.00
N ALA A 181 -14.70 -14.69 7.76
CA ALA A 181 -15.79 -14.39 6.86
C ALA A 181 -16.45 -15.68 6.36
N MET A 182 -17.77 -15.69 6.28
CA MET A 182 -18.50 -16.77 5.62
C MET A 182 -18.43 -16.58 4.11
N LEU A 183 -18.17 -17.68 3.40
CA LEU A 183 -18.14 -17.69 1.95
C LEU A 183 -19.53 -17.93 1.39
N LEU A 184 -19.94 -17.07 0.47
CA LEU A 184 -21.14 -17.22 -0.35
C LEU A 184 -20.77 -18.05 -1.59
N ALA A 185 -21.58 -19.05 -1.93
CA ALA A 185 -21.37 -19.83 -3.15
C ALA A 185 -21.82 -19.01 -4.37
N GLU A 186 -20.93 -18.91 -5.36
CA GLU A 186 -21.18 -18.24 -6.64
C GLU A 186 -21.13 -19.22 -7.83
N GLY A 187 -20.67 -20.45 -7.58
CA GLY A 187 -20.53 -21.55 -8.53
C GLY A 187 -19.91 -22.77 -7.83
N ALA A 188 -19.64 -23.85 -8.57
CA ALA A 188 -19.16 -25.10 -7.95
C ALA A 188 -17.81 -24.96 -7.23
N ASP A 189 -16.84 -24.29 -7.86
CA ASP A 189 -15.50 -24.00 -7.32
C ASP A 189 -15.31 -22.50 -6.98
N VAL A 190 -16.41 -21.72 -6.96
CA VAL A 190 -16.35 -20.26 -6.86
C VAL A 190 -17.16 -19.75 -5.69
N PHE A 191 -16.52 -18.89 -4.92
CA PHE A 191 -17.08 -18.28 -3.73
C PHE A 191 -16.81 -16.78 -3.68
N SER A 192 -17.56 -16.05 -2.87
CA SER A 192 -17.31 -14.64 -2.58
C SER A 192 -17.41 -14.34 -1.08
N ILE A 193 -16.72 -13.28 -0.65
CA ILE A 193 -16.96 -12.64 0.66
C ILE A 193 -17.87 -11.43 0.40
N HIS A 194 -19.08 -11.46 0.96
CA HIS A 194 -20.10 -10.42 0.81
C HIS A 194 -20.47 -10.04 -0.64
N GLY A 195 -20.19 -10.89 -1.63
CA GLY A 195 -20.52 -10.64 -3.04
C GLY A 195 -19.42 -9.97 -3.88
N ASP A 196 -18.32 -9.51 -3.27
CA ASP A 196 -17.34 -8.66 -3.95
C ASP A 196 -15.96 -9.32 -4.12
N ASN A 197 -15.45 -9.97 -3.06
CA ASN A 197 -14.11 -10.56 -3.07
C ASN A 197 -14.19 -12.04 -3.50
N LEU A 198 -13.89 -12.33 -4.77
CA LEU A 198 -13.94 -13.70 -5.29
C LEU A 198 -12.79 -14.57 -4.80
N LEU A 199 -13.14 -15.82 -4.49
CA LEU A 199 -12.24 -16.94 -4.26
C LEU A 199 -12.59 -18.04 -5.27
N ILE A 200 -11.69 -18.33 -6.20
CA ILE A 200 -11.87 -19.39 -7.21
C ILE A 200 -10.85 -20.50 -6.94
N PHE A 201 -11.32 -21.68 -6.56
CA PHE A 201 -10.46 -22.83 -6.30
C PHE A 201 -10.05 -23.51 -7.61
N LEU A 202 -8.75 -23.60 -7.84
CA LEU A 202 -8.17 -24.12 -9.07
C LEU A 202 -7.59 -25.50 -8.84
N ARG A 203 -7.88 -26.41 -9.76
CA ARG A 203 -7.43 -27.80 -9.71
C ARG A 203 -6.14 -28.00 -10.50
N ASP A 204 -5.35 -29.00 -10.09
CA ASP A 204 -4.23 -29.53 -10.86
C ASP A 204 -4.70 -30.55 -11.92
N ASP A 205 -3.76 -31.09 -12.70
CA ASP A 205 -4.04 -32.09 -13.74
C ASP A 205 -4.60 -33.41 -13.18
N GLN A 206 -4.53 -33.61 -11.86
CA GLN A 206 -5.10 -34.73 -11.12
C GLN A 206 -6.46 -34.38 -10.48
N ALA A 207 -7.09 -33.27 -10.90
CA ALA A 207 -8.36 -32.76 -10.40
C ALA A 207 -8.40 -32.39 -8.91
N ARG A 208 -7.23 -32.21 -8.26
CA ARG A 208 -7.14 -31.80 -6.85
C ARG A 208 -6.99 -30.29 -6.75
N VAL A 209 -7.68 -29.68 -5.80
CA VAL A 209 -7.51 -28.25 -5.49
C VAL A 209 -6.07 -27.99 -5.06
N SER A 210 -5.34 -27.23 -5.89
CA SER A 210 -3.91 -26.94 -5.73
C SER A 210 -3.62 -25.46 -5.50
N ARG A 211 -4.53 -24.57 -5.91
CA ARG A 211 -4.41 -23.13 -5.75
C ARG A 211 -5.78 -22.51 -5.51
N VAL A 212 -5.80 -21.31 -4.94
CA VAL A 212 -6.97 -20.43 -4.95
C VAL A 212 -6.59 -19.10 -5.60
N LEU A 213 -7.40 -18.65 -6.55
CA LEU A 213 -7.33 -17.28 -7.04
C LEU A 213 -8.12 -16.40 -6.08
N VAL A 214 -7.45 -15.40 -5.51
CA VAL A 214 -8.08 -14.40 -4.64
C VAL A 214 -8.15 -13.10 -5.41
N GLN A 215 -9.36 -12.61 -5.68
CA GLN A 215 -9.62 -11.33 -6.34
C GLN A 215 -10.03 -10.29 -5.29
N ASN A 216 -9.33 -9.16 -5.32
CA ASN A 216 -9.65 -7.98 -4.53
C ASN A 216 -9.74 -6.76 -5.46
N ALA A 217 -10.68 -5.85 -5.18
CA ALA A 217 -10.94 -4.70 -6.03
C ALA A 217 -9.74 -3.73 -6.16
N VAL A 218 -8.92 -3.60 -5.12
CA VAL A 218 -7.81 -2.64 -5.05
C VAL A 218 -6.50 -3.23 -5.60
N PHE A 219 -6.12 -4.42 -5.14
CA PHE A 219 -4.83 -5.03 -5.52
C PHE A 219 -4.92 -6.03 -6.67
N GLY A 220 -6.13 -6.34 -7.14
CA GLY A 220 -6.36 -7.30 -8.23
C GLY A 220 -6.21 -8.75 -7.83
N ALA A 221 -6.35 -9.62 -8.82
CA ALA A 221 -6.26 -11.07 -8.64
C ALA A 221 -4.83 -11.48 -8.33
N ARG A 222 -4.68 -12.51 -7.51
CA ARG A 222 -3.42 -13.23 -7.28
C ARG A 222 -3.69 -14.71 -7.10
N LEU A 223 -2.73 -15.53 -7.51
CA LEU A 223 -2.74 -16.96 -7.25
C LEU A 223 -2.07 -17.27 -5.93
N ALA A 224 -2.77 -17.99 -5.07
CA ALA A 224 -2.29 -18.48 -3.79
C ALA A 224 -2.17 -20.01 -3.82
N PRO A 225 -0.94 -20.57 -3.82
CA PRO A 225 -0.77 -22.01 -3.79
C PRO A 225 -1.22 -22.61 -2.47
N ARG A 226 -1.82 -23.80 -2.53
CA ARG A 226 -2.10 -24.62 -1.37
C ARG A 226 -0.77 -25.05 -0.74
N ILE A 227 -0.70 -24.95 0.58
CA ILE A 227 0.48 -25.29 1.39
C ILE A 227 0.10 -26.29 2.48
N ASP A 228 1.09 -26.99 3.01
CA ASP A 228 0.89 -27.85 4.17
C ASP A 228 0.70 -27.05 5.46
N ALA A 229 0.24 -27.74 6.50
CA ALA A 229 -0.02 -27.16 7.81
C ALA A 229 1.25 -26.60 8.48
N ALA A 230 2.41 -27.23 8.26
CA ALA A 230 3.65 -26.85 8.91
C ALA A 230 4.18 -25.51 8.37
N LEU A 231 4.16 -25.34 7.04
CA LEU A 231 4.50 -24.06 6.40
C LEU A 231 3.48 -22.97 6.77
N ALA A 232 2.19 -23.31 6.84
CA ALA A 232 1.17 -22.36 7.28
C ALA A 232 1.43 -21.85 8.70
N GLN A 233 1.68 -22.78 9.64
CA GLN A 233 2.02 -22.46 11.03
C GLN A 233 3.31 -21.63 11.13
N ALA A 234 4.33 -21.94 10.32
CA ALA A 234 5.57 -21.16 10.30
C ALA A 234 5.34 -19.70 9.86
N ILE A 235 4.50 -19.48 8.84
CA ILE A 235 4.15 -18.13 8.37
C ILE A 235 3.34 -17.38 9.43
N GLU A 236 2.35 -18.03 10.04
CA GLU A 236 1.54 -17.41 11.10
C GLU A 236 2.38 -17.09 12.36
N ALA A 237 3.31 -17.96 12.74
CA ALA A 237 4.24 -17.75 13.84
C ALA A 237 5.21 -16.59 13.56
N ASP A 238 5.77 -16.50 12.34
CA ASP A 238 6.59 -15.35 11.93
C ASP A 238 5.81 -14.04 12.03
N PHE A 239 4.57 -14.04 11.52
CA PHE A 239 3.70 -12.88 11.59
C PHE A 239 3.41 -12.47 13.04
N ALA A 240 3.02 -13.42 13.90
CA ALA A 240 2.71 -13.17 15.31
C ALA A 240 3.93 -12.63 16.07
N ARG A 241 5.11 -13.21 15.82
CA ARG A 241 6.38 -12.71 16.35
C ARG A 241 6.61 -11.25 15.95
N ARG A 242 6.43 -10.92 14.67
CA ARG A 242 6.62 -9.53 14.19
C ARG A 242 5.64 -8.57 14.86
N VAL A 243 4.36 -8.93 15.01
CA VAL A 243 3.40 -8.09 15.72
C VAL A 243 3.79 -7.87 17.18
N ALA A 244 4.44 -8.84 17.82
CA ALA A 244 4.95 -8.68 19.19
C ALA A 244 6.22 -7.81 19.27
N GLU A 245 7.14 -7.91 18.31
CA GLU A 245 8.44 -7.24 18.35
C GLU A 245 8.43 -5.81 17.77
N VAL A 246 7.64 -5.58 16.72
CA VAL A 246 7.61 -4.30 15.99
C VAL A 246 7.22 -3.12 16.89
N PRO A 247 6.24 -3.22 17.81
CA PRO A 247 5.88 -2.11 18.69
C PRO A 247 7.04 -1.60 19.56
N ASP A 248 7.91 -2.50 20.02
CA ASP A 248 9.10 -2.10 20.79
C ASP A 248 10.09 -1.33 19.93
N ARG A 249 10.43 -1.86 18.76
CA ARG A 249 11.32 -1.19 17.81
C ARG A 249 10.76 0.14 17.31
N PHE A 250 9.44 0.20 17.09
CA PHE A 250 8.75 1.44 16.73
C PHE A 250 8.81 2.47 17.86
N ARG A 251 8.62 2.07 19.11
CA ARG A 251 8.71 2.99 20.26
C ARG A 251 10.13 3.48 20.48
N GLU A 252 11.12 2.61 20.32
CA GLU A 252 12.54 2.91 20.58
C GLU A 252 13.22 3.65 19.44
N GLN A 253 12.71 3.51 18.20
CA GLN A 253 13.28 4.11 16.99
C GLN A 253 14.78 3.79 16.85
N VAL A 254 15.13 2.50 16.97
CA VAL A 254 16.49 1.98 16.82
C VAL A 254 16.53 0.98 15.66
N PRO A 255 17.46 1.14 14.69
CA PRO A 255 17.59 0.19 13.59
C PRO A 255 18.17 -1.14 14.04
N LEU A 256 17.92 -2.19 13.27
CA LEU A 256 18.66 -3.45 13.44
C LEU A 256 20.14 -3.25 13.10
N ALA A 257 21.00 -3.94 13.85
CA ALA A 257 22.44 -3.93 13.63
C ALA A 257 22.77 -4.46 12.22
N GLY A 258 23.69 -3.80 11.52
CA GLY A 258 24.11 -4.19 10.17
C GLY A 258 23.20 -3.73 9.03
N GLY A 259 22.04 -3.11 9.32
CA GLY A 259 21.10 -2.65 8.30
C GLY A 259 21.69 -1.60 7.34
N LYS A 260 22.46 -0.64 7.89
CA LYS A 260 23.16 0.38 7.11
C LYS A 260 24.17 -0.26 6.14
N GLU A 261 25.00 -1.17 6.63
CA GLU A 261 26.03 -1.85 5.84
C GLU A 261 25.42 -2.73 4.76
N MET A 262 24.27 -3.34 5.05
CA MET A 262 23.55 -4.15 4.06
C MET A 262 22.99 -3.31 2.91
N ILE A 263 22.42 -2.12 3.21
CA ILE A 263 21.96 -1.20 2.16
C ILE A 263 23.14 -0.73 1.30
N LEU A 264 24.24 -0.28 1.94
CA LEU A 264 25.42 0.21 1.22
C LEU A 264 26.01 -0.86 0.28
N ARG A 265 26.18 -2.10 0.77
CA ARG A 265 26.66 -3.20 -0.08
C ARG A 265 25.66 -3.56 -1.17
N GLY A 266 24.37 -3.63 -0.85
CA GLY A 266 23.33 -3.94 -1.82
C GLY A 266 23.27 -2.92 -2.95
N ILE A 267 23.48 -1.63 -2.66
CA ILE A 267 23.60 -0.58 -3.68
C ILE A 267 24.79 -0.86 -4.60
N GLU A 268 25.98 -1.10 -4.06
CA GLU A 268 27.18 -1.36 -4.87
C GLU A 268 27.05 -2.63 -5.72
N ASP A 269 26.52 -3.72 -5.14
CA ASP A 269 26.26 -4.97 -5.86
C ASP A 269 25.27 -4.76 -7.02
N LEU A 270 24.20 -3.96 -6.79
CA LEU A 270 23.21 -3.64 -7.82
C LEU A 270 23.76 -2.70 -8.89
N ARG A 271 24.62 -1.74 -8.54
CA ARG A 271 25.34 -0.88 -9.50
C ARG A 271 26.25 -1.71 -10.40
N GLY A 272 26.96 -2.68 -9.81
CA GLY A 272 27.81 -3.62 -10.54
C GLY A 272 27.05 -4.64 -11.38
N GLY A 273 25.73 -4.79 -11.18
CA GLY A 273 24.93 -5.80 -11.85
C GLY A 273 25.17 -7.22 -11.34
N THR A 274 25.79 -7.37 -10.16
CA THR A 274 26.12 -8.64 -9.51
C THR A 274 25.53 -8.72 -8.09
N PRO A 275 24.19 -8.74 -7.93
CA PRO A 275 23.56 -8.80 -6.61
C PRO A 275 23.98 -10.05 -5.84
N ASN A 276 24.30 -9.90 -4.56
CA ASN A 276 24.51 -11.06 -3.69
C ASN A 276 23.17 -11.67 -3.25
N TYR A 277 22.70 -12.66 -4.00
CA TYR A 277 21.42 -13.34 -3.74
C TYR A 277 21.41 -14.17 -2.44
N ASP A 278 22.56 -14.64 -1.95
CA ASP A 278 22.65 -15.43 -0.72
C ASP A 278 22.26 -14.61 0.52
N ARG A 279 22.40 -13.28 0.43
CA ARG A 279 22.01 -12.31 1.46
C ARG A 279 20.54 -11.88 1.40
N MET A 280 19.77 -12.44 0.47
CA MET A 280 18.36 -12.12 0.29
C MET A 280 17.49 -13.32 0.67
N SER A 281 16.28 -13.04 1.15
CA SER A 281 15.24 -14.06 1.18
C SER A 281 14.96 -14.54 -0.25
N ALA A 282 14.51 -15.78 -0.41
CA ALA A 282 14.18 -16.32 -1.73
C ALA A 282 13.14 -15.46 -2.50
N PRO A 283 12.08 -14.91 -1.86
CA PRO A 283 11.17 -13.98 -2.53
C PRO A 283 11.83 -12.70 -3.02
N LEU A 284 12.72 -12.09 -2.22
CA LEU A 284 13.43 -10.87 -2.60
C LEU A 284 14.43 -11.15 -3.75
N ALA A 285 15.19 -12.24 -3.66
CA ALA A 285 16.12 -12.65 -4.71
C ALA A 285 15.40 -12.82 -6.06
N ALA A 286 14.24 -13.51 -6.06
CA ALA A 286 13.45 -13.68 -7.27
C ALA A 286 12.90 -12.35 -7.83
N LYS A 287 12.53 -11.39 -6.97
CA LYS A 287 12.12 -10.03 -7.37
C LYS A 287 13.27 -9.29 -8.05
N ILE A 288 14.45 -9.27 -7.43
CA ILE A 288 15.64 -8.61 -7.96
C ILE A 288 16.08 -9.25 -9.29
N HIS A 289 16.08 -10.58 -9.41
CA HIS A 289 16.38 -11.25 -10.68
C HIS A 289 15.51 -10.77 -11.85
N ARG A 290 14.20 -10.60 -11.62
CA ARG A 290 13.28 -10.13 -12.67
C ARG A 290 13.51 -8.68 -13.08
N GLN A 291 14.03 -7.86 -12.18
CA GLN A 291 14.14 -6.39 -12.33
C GLN A 291 15.59 -5.89 -12.38
N LEU A 292 16.58 -6.80 -12.52
CA LEU A 292 17.99 -6.47 -12.37
C LEU A 292 18.43 -5.34 -13.31
N ALA A 293 18.09 -5.42 -14.59
CA ALA A 293 18.51 -4.41 -15.57
C ALA A 293 17.99 -3.01 -15.24
N GLU A 294 16.71 -2.89 -14.87
CA GLU A 294 16.08 -1.61 -14.51
C GLU A 294 16.64 -1.06 -13.19
N THR A 295 16.82 -1.95 -12.20
CA THR A 295 17.35 -1.59 -10.88
C THR A 295 18.81 -1.16 -10.98
N GLN A 296 19.63 -1.86 -11.77
CA GLN A 296 21.01 -1.50 -12.06
C GLN A 296 21.08 -0.14 -12.76
N ALA A 297 20.30 0.08 -13.83
CA ALA A 297 20.28 1.36 -14.54
C ALA A 297 19.93 2.52 -13.60
N THR A 298 18.98 2.31 -12.68
CA THR A 298 18.59 3.29 -11.66
C THR A 298 19.75 3.65 -10.73
N PHE A 299 20.46 2.66 -10.17
CA PHE A 299 21.57 2.94 -9.27
C PHE A 299 22.82 3.44 -9.98
N VAL A 300 23.05 3.08 -11.24
CA VAL A 300 24.08 3.69 -12.09
C VAL A 300 23.77 5.18 -12.30
N ALA A 301 22.51 5.53 -12.60
CA ALA A 301 22.08 6.90 -12.82
C ALA A 301 22.16 7.77 -11.54
N LEU A 302 21.84 7.21 -10.38
CA LEU A 302 22.02 7.90 -9.08
C LEU A 302 23.49 8.18 -8.76
N GLY A 303 24.41 7.35 -9.23
CA GLY A 303 25.83 7.48 -8.93
C GLY A 303 26.21 6.88 -7.57
N PRO A 304 27.43 7.19 -7.05
CA PRO A 304 27.89 6.74 -5.74
C PRO A 304 27.10 7.37 -4.60
N VAL A 305 27.01 6.62 -3.49
CA VAL A 305 26.42 7.10 -2.24
C VAL A 305 27.41 8.06 -1.56
N GLU A 306 26.97 9.28 -1.30
CA GLU A 306 27.73 10.28 -0.53
C GLU A 306 27.48 10.13 0.97
N SER A 307 26.23 9.89 1.37
CA SER A 307 25.87 9.69 2.76
C SER A 307 24.59 8.87 2.92
N ILE A 308 24.45 8.21 4.06
CA ILE A 308 23.25 7.47 4.47
C ILE A 308 22.98 7.71 5.94
N PHE A 309 21.71 7.92 6.30
CA PHE A 309 21.28 8.18 7.67
C PHE A 309 20.01 7.39 7.99
N PHE A 310 19.88 6.97 9.23
CA PHE A 310 18.67 6.34 9.74
C PHE A 310 17.59 7.39 10.03
N ARG A 311 16.34 7.10 9.66
CA ARG A 311 15.18 7.97 9.84
C ARG A 311 14.20 7.47 10.88
N GLY A 312 14.13 6.16 11.08
CA GLY A 312 13.22 5.58 12.05
C GLY A 312 12.75 4.18 11.67
N VAL A 313 11.92 3.62 12.54
CA VAL A 313 11.23 2.35 12.34
C VAL A 313 9.77 2.66 11.98
N GLY A 314 9.32 2.16 10.84
CA GLY A 314 7.92 2.26 10.40
C GLY A 314 7.01 1.21 11.05
N PRO A 315 5.68 1.32 10.90
CA PRO A 315 4.72 0.46 11.58
C PRO A 315 4.81 -1.03 11.19
N GLY A 316 5.44 -1.37 10.07
CA GLY A 316 5.71 -2.77 9.68
C GLY A 316 7.04 -3.35 10.20
N GLY A 317 7.80 -2.60 11.02
CA GLY A 317 9.13 -2.99 11.50
C GLY A 317 10.28 -2.70 10.53
N TYR A 318 9.99 -1.99 9.45
CA TYR A 318 11.00 -1.61 8.47
C TYR A 318 11.90 -0.50 9.03
N ASP A 319 13.21 -0.69 8.89
CA ASP A 319 14.17 0.38 9.10
C ASP A 319 14.18 1.30 7.89
N ILE A 320 13.91 2.57 8.14
CA ILE A 320 13.84 3.60 7.12
C ILE A 320 15.18 4.34 7.11
N TYR A 321 15.83 4.36 5.95
CA TYR A 321 17.06 5.10 5.71
C TYR A 321 16.84 6.09 4.58
N GLY A 322 17.39 7.29 4.71
CA GLY A 322 17.59 8.16 3.57
C GLY A 322 19.05 8.14 3.15
N ALA A 323 19.28 8.21 1.84
CA ALA A 323 20.60 8.27 1.26
C ALA A 323 20.71 9.47 0.31
N LYS A 324 21.85 10.16 0.38
CA LYS A 324 22.28 11.14 -0.62
C LYS A 324 23.27 10.45 -1.53
N PHE A 325 23.04 10.60 -2.83
CA PHE A 325 23.89 10.17 -3.92
C PHE A 325 24.42 11.40 -4.65
N GLU A 326 25.44 11.21 -5.47
CA GLU A 326 25.98 12.25 -6.35
C GLU A 326 24.87 12.92 -7.19
N ASN A 327 23.98 12.13 -7.80
CA ASN A 327 22.94 12.63 -8.70
C ASN A 327 21.54 12.63 -8.08
N GLY A 328 21.39 12.53 -6.76
CA GLY A 328 20.04 12.57 -6.17
C GLY A 328 19.95 12.10 -4.72
N THR A 329 18.73 11.86 -4.29
CA THR A 329 18.40 11.31 -2.97
C THR A 329 17.45 10.13 -3.12
N ALA A 330 17.41 9.25 -2.13
CA ALA A 330 16.46 8.15 -2.09
C ALA A 330 16.09 7.75 -0.66
N GLU A 331 14.93 7.12 -0.51
CA GLU A 331 14.52 6.41 0.69
C GLU A 331 14.62 4.90 0.48
N PHE A 332 15.13 4.21 1.48
CA PHE A 332 15.12 2.75 1.60
C PHE A 332 14.31 2.36 2.82
N ARG A 333 13.44 1.37 2.67
CA ARG A 333 12.81 0.67 3.78
C ARG A 333 13.30 -0.76 3.75
N LEU A 334 14.02 -1.15 4.79
CA LEU A 334 14.63 -2.46 4.91
C LEU A 334 13.89 -3.29 5.95
N LEU A 335 13.48 -4.49 5.55
CA LEU A 335 13.09 -5.54 6.48
C LEU A 335 14.22 -6.56 6.55
N LEU A 336 14.78 -6.73 7.74
CA LEU A 336 15.79 -7.74 8.06
C LEU A 336 15.11 -8.97 8.66
N GLU A 337 15.49 -10.15 8.18
CA GLU A 337 15.10 -11.42 8.76
C GLU A 337 16.04 -11.79 9.94
N PRO A 338 15.61 -12.66 10.87
CA PRO A 338 16.41 -13.07 12.03
C PRO A 338 17.72 -13.77 11.67
N ASP A 339 17.79 -14.37 10.48
CA ASP A 339 19.01 -15.00 9.95
C ASP A 339 20.02 -13.96 9.37
N GLY A 340 19.68 -12.67 9.46
CA GLY A 340 20.49 -11.56 8.98
C GLY A 340 20.34 -11.25 7.49
N LYS A 341 19.44 -11.93 6.77
CA LYS A 341 19.17 -11.66 5.35
C LYS A 341 18.20 -10.49 5.17
N ALA A 342 18.29 -9.84 4.02
CA ALA A 342 17.27 -8.90 3.58
C ALA A 342 15.99 -9.68 3.21
N GLY A 343 14.96 -9.54 4.05
CA GLY A 343 13.64 -10.13 3.82
C GLY A 343 12.87 -9.41 2.72
N ASP A 344 12.88 -8.08 2.79
CA ASP A 344 12.34 -7.18 1.75
C ASP A 344 13.08 -5.83 1.75
N VAL A 345 13.11 -5.20 0.59
CA VAL A 345 13.63 -3.84 0.41
C VAL A 345 12.66 -3.06 -0.47
N ILE A 346 12.17 -1.95 0.07
CA ILE A 346 11.41 -0.95 -0.67
C ILE A 346 12.35 0.21 -0.96
N PHE A 347 12.49 0.55 -2.23
CA PHE A 347 13.31 1.65 -2.70
C PHE A 347 12.44 2.72 -3.35
N ARG A 348 12.71 3.99 -3.02
CA ARG A 348 12.07 5.15 -3.63
C ARG A 348 13.12 6.19 -3.97
N ALA A 349 13.30 6.48 -5.25
CA ALA A 349 14.12 7.61 -5.68
C ALA A 349 13.36 8.92 -5.44
N ASP A 350 14.04 9.90 -4.85
CA ASP A 350 13.45 11.17 -4.39
C ASP A 350 13.84 12.37 -5.27
N GLY A 351 14.65 12.13 -6.32
CA GLY A 351 15.15 13.15 -7.25
C GLY A 351 16.40 13.87 -6.76
N ASN A 352 16.80 14.89 -7.51
CA ASN A 352 17.91 15.79 -7.18
C ASN A 352 17.38 17.12 -6.60
N ASP A 353 18.23 18.15 -6.54
CA ASP A 353 17.89 19.45 -5.95
C ASP A 353 17.07 20.36 -6.87
N GLU A 354 16.84 19.95 -8.12
CA GLU A 354 16.01 20.69 -9.05
C GLU A 354 14.57 20.77 -8.56
N LEU A 355 13.97 21.96 -8.69
CA LEU A 355 12.67 22.22 -8.10
C LEU A 355 11.54 21.49 -8.83
N GLY A 356 11.65 21.31 -10.15
CA GLY A 356 10.51 20.97 -10.99
C GLY A 356 9.50 22.12 -11.05
N GLY A 357 8.30 21.86 -11.56
CA GLY A 357 7.24 22.86 -11.62
C GLY A 357 6.03 22.37 -12.40
N ILE A 358 5.00 23.20 -12.47
CA ILE A 358 3.86 23.00 -13.37
C ILE A 358 3.97 24.04 -14.48
N ALA A 359 4.08 23.56 -15.72
CA ALA A 359 3.94 24.38 -16.90
C ALA A 359 2.46 24.46 -17.32
N PRO A 360 1.99 25.64 -17.78
CA PRO A 360 0.64 25.78 -18.28
C PRO A 360 0.49 25.02 -19.59
N CYS A 361 -0.73 24.58 -19.90
CA CYS A 361 -1.01 23.84 -21.13
C CYS A 361 -0.69 24.60 -22.42
N ALA A 362 -0.71 25.93 -22.39
CA ALA A 362 -0.27 26.76 -23.50
C ALA A 362 1.21 26.53 -23.86
N ASP A 363 2.03 26.12 -22.89
CA ASP A 363 3.46 25.85 -23.08
C ASP A 363 3.75 24.38 -23.40
N GLU A 364 2.75 23.50 -23.44
CA GLU A 364 2.95 22.07 -23.70
C GLU A 364 3.75 21.83 -24.98
N ALA A 365 3.46 22.59 -26.04
CA ALA A 365 4.17 22.51 -27.32
C ALA A 365 5.64 22.95 -27.25
N ASN A 366 6.09 23.60 -26.17
CA ASN A 366 7.46 24.06 -25.93
C ASN A 366 8.18 23.23 -24.85
N VAL A 367 7.43 22.43 -24.10
CA VAL A 367 7.98 21.50 -23.11
C VAL A 367 8.41 20.23 -23.85
N ARG A 368 9.68 19.85 -23.71
CA ARG A 368 10.24 18.62 -24.30
C ARG A 368 10.78 17.72 -23.22
N GLY A 369 10.76 16.42 -23.46
CA GLY A 369 11.44 15.41 -22.66
C GLY A 369 12.95 15.63 -22.63
N ARG A 370 13.45 16.64 -21.90
CA ARG A 370 14.85 16.72 -21.49
C ARG A 370 14.98 15.92 -20.20
N ALA A 371 14.74 14.62 -20.30
CA ALA A 371 14.92 13.70 -19.20
C ALA A 371 16.32 13.89 -18.62
N GLY A 372 16.41 14.42 -17.39
CA GLY A 372 17.64 14.35 -16.63
C GLY A 372 18.01 12.88 -16.40
N THR A 373 19.20 12.65 -15.86
CA THR A 373 19.62 11.29 -15.50
C THR A 373 19.10 10.88 -14.12
N SER A 374 18.87 11.85 -13.22
CA SER A 374 18.43 11.62 -11.85
C SER A 374 17.05 10.94 -11.77
N PRO A 375 16.95 9.71 -11.25
CA PRO A 375 15.67 9.04 -11.05
C PRO A 375 14.84 9.75 -9.97
N ILE A 376 13.54 9.83 -10.19
CA ILE A 376 12.57 10.40 -9.23
C ILE A 376 11.25 9.64 -9.30
N ARG A 377 10.69 9.29 -8.14
CA ARG A 377 9.33 8.77 -8.06
C ARG A 377 8.36 9.93 -7.94
N ILE A 378 7.47 10.07 -8.92
CA ILE A 378 6.36 11.01 -8.87
C ILE A 378 5.08 10.32 -8.39
N MET A 379 4.23 11.07 -7.71
CA MET A 379 2.88 10.64 -7.34
C MET A 379 1.88 11.78 -7.55
N VAL A 380 0.80 11.45 -8.26
CA VAL A 380 -0.32 12.33 -8.59
C VAL A 380 -1.54 11.82 -7.83
N TYR A 381 -2.18 12.66 -7.03
CA TYR A 381 -3.46 12.36 -6.38
C TYR A 381 -4.59 13.10 -7.11
N ASN A 382 -5.57 12.35 -7.60
CA ASN A 382 -6.69 12.93 -8.31
C ASN A 382 -7.77 13.40 -7.33
N GLU A 383 -7.84 14.72 -7.16
CA GLU A 383 -8.84 15.41 -6.37
C GLU A 383 -9.97 16.00 -7.22
N MET A 384 -9.94 15.75 -8.53
CA MET A 384 -11.04 16.04 -9.43
C MET A 384 -12.21 15.12 -9.12
N GLY A 385 -13.43 15.63 -9.30
CA GLY A 385 -14.65 14.82 -9.25
C GLY A 385 -14.83 13.87 -10.44
N GLU A 386 -13.87 13.83 -11.38
CA GLU A 386 -13.87 13.00 -12.58
C GLU A 386 -12.50 12.37 -12.84
N ASP A 387 -12.44 11.42 -13.77
CA ASP A 387 -11.20 10.79 -14.20
C ASP A 387 -10.23 11.81 -14.84
N ILE A 388 -8.95 11.71 -14.49
CA ILE A 388 -7.85 12.38 -15.21
C ILE A 388 -7.02 11.36 -15.98
N ARG A 389 -6.40 11.80 -17.07
CA ARG A 389 -5.46 11.01 -17.86
C ARG A 389 -4.05 11.56 -17.67
N VAL A 390 -3.08 10.65 -17.55
CA VAL A 390 -1.68 11.00 -17.35
C VAL A 390 -0.86 10.48 -18.53
N PHE A 391 -0.06 11.35 -19.12
CA PHE A 391 0.78 11.08 -20.27
C PHE A 391 2.23 11.47 -19.97
N ASN A 392 3.21 10.66 -20.36
CA ASN A 392 4.60 11.11 -20.41
C ASN A 392 4.87 11.73 -21.78
N LEU A 393 5.64 12.83 -21.82
CA LEU A 393 6.13 13.39 -23.07
C LEU A 393 7.45 12.73 -23.47
N ASP A 394 7.51 12.24 -24.71
CA ASP A 394 8.76 11.75 -25.28
C ASP A 394 9.71 12.90 -25.68
N ALA A 395 10.86 12.55 -26.28
CA ALA A 395 11.86 13.51 -26.72
C ALA A 395 11.34 14.45 -27.82
N ASP A 396 10.39 13.99 -28.64
CA ASP A 396 9.78 14.77 -29.72
C ASP A 396 8.61 15.62 -29.21
N GLY A 397 8.15 15.37 -27.98
CA GLY A 397 7.02 16.04 -27.34
C GLY A 397 5.68 15.33 -27.58
N ASN A 398 5.68 14.10 -28.08
CA ASN A 398 4.45 13.33 -28.23
C ASN A 398 4.01 12.78 -26.88
N ARG A 399 2.69 12.81 -26.64
CA ARG A 399 2.07 12.20 -25.47
C ARG A 399 2.05 10.68 -25.61
N LYS A 400 2.74 9.99 -24.71
CA LYS A 400 2.56 8.55 -24.49
C LYS A 400 1.60 8.35 -23.33
N SER A 401 0.46 7.70 -23.56
CA SER A 401 -0.54 7.43 -22.51
C SER A 401 0.02 6.49 -21.45
N GLN A 402 -0.19 6.82 -20.17
CA GLN A 402 0.45 6.12 -19.04
C GLN A 402 -0.52 5.73 -17.93
N SER A 403 -1.64 6.43 -17.74
CA SER A 403 -2.69 5.95 -16.81
C SER A 403 -3.96 6.77 -16.95
N VAL A 404 -5.06 6.18 -16.51
CA VAL A 404 -6.23 6.93 -16.02
C VAL A 404 -6.18 6.92 -14.49
N VAL A 405 -6.45 8.05 -13.85
CA VAL A 405 -6.51 8.17 -12.38
C VAL A 405 -7.94 8.58 -12.02
N ARG A 406 -8.66 7.71 -11.34
CA ARG A 406 -10.05 7.95 -10.90
C ARG A 406 -10.09 8.97 -9.75
N PRO A 407 -11.25 9.60 -9.48
CA PRO A 407 -11.43 10.46 -8.32
C PRO A 407 -11.00 9.80 -7.01
N ASN A 408 -10.36 10.57 -6.13
CA ASN A 408 -9.87 10.15 -4.82
C ASN A 408 -8.86 8.99 -4.87
N MET A 409 -8.08 8.89 -5.94
CA MET A 409 -7.05 7.86 -6.09
C MET A 409 -5.68 8.50 -6.35
N SER A 410 -4.64 7.90 -5.80
CA SER A 410 -3.25 8.24 -6.12
C SER A 410 -2.77 7.44 -7.34
N TRP A 411 -1.83 7.93 -8.14
CA TRP A 411 -1.04 7.19 -9.13
C TRP A 411 0.42 7.55 -8.96
N ALA A 412 1.34 6.58 -9.06
CA ALA A 412 2.76 6.84 -8.89
C ALA A 412 3.60 6.02 -9.86
N THR A 413 4.69 6.62 -10.34
CA THR A 413 5.66 5.95 -11.20
C THR A 413 7.06 6.49 -10.95
N THR A 414 8.08 5.71 -11.32
CA THR A 414 9.46 6.19 -11.37
C THR A 414 9.74 6.76 -12.76
N THR A 415 10.27 7.96 -12.81
CA THR A 415 10.69 8.67 -14.03
C THR A 415 12.03 9.35 -13.75
N THR A 416 12.42 10.32 -14.56
CA THR A 416 13.58 11.16 -14.29
C THR A 416 13.19 12.61 -14.06
N VAL A 417 14.02 13.32 -13.31
CA VAL A 417 13.88 14.77 -13.10
C VAL A 417 13.77 15.47 -14.45
N ASN A 418 12.90 16.47 -14.53
CA ASN A 418 12.55 17.22 -15.74
C ASN A 418 11.92 16.46 -16.90
N ASN A 419 11.67 15.15 -16.79
CA ASN A 419 10.93 14.43 -17.82
C ASN A 419 9.43 14.76 -17.71
N PRO A 420 8.82 15.58 -18.59
CA PRO A 420 7.51 16.18 -18.34
C PRO A 420 6.35 15.20 -18.51
N TRP A 421 5.26 15.48 -17.79
CA TRP A 421 4.05 14.69 -17.77
C TRP A 421 2.83 15.58 -17.99
N VAL A 422 2.03 15.28 -19.01
CA VAL A 422 0.76 15.98 -19.23
C VAL A 422 -0.31 15.31 -18.40
N ILE A 423 -1.00 16.11 -17.58
CA ILE A 423 -2.21 15.73 -16.86
C ILE A 423 -3.37 16.36 -17.63
N ALA A 424 -4.32 15.52 -18.06
CA ALA A 424 -5.45 15.92 -18.88
C ALA A 424 -6.76 15.47 -18.26
N ASP A 425 -7.86 16.07 -18.68
CA ASP A 425 -9.20 15.61 -18.32
C ASP A 425 -9.53 14.26 -18.98
N LYS A 426 -10.73 13.73 -18.67
CA LYS A 426 -11.23 12.48 -19.26
C LYS A 426 -11.34 12.50 -20.79
N SER A 427 -11.45 13.68 -21.41
CA SER A 427 -11.53 13.88 -22.87
C SER A 427 -10.16 14.01 -23.53
N GLY A 428 -9.10 14.21 -22.74
CA GLY A 428 -7.72 14.36 -23.19
C GLY A 428 -7.28 15.83 -23.35
N HIS A 429 -8.11 16.80 -22.96
CA HIS A 429 -7.69 18.20 -22.93
C HIS A 429 -6.72 18.42 -21.77
N CYS A 430 -5.60 19.08 -22.04
CA CYS A 430 -4.60 19.35 -21.00
C CYS A 430 -5.21 20.20 -19.89
N LEU A 431 -4.96 19.78 -18.64
CA LEU A 431 -5.23 20.55 -17.43
C LEU A 431 -3.96 21.24 -16.94
N GLU A 432 -2.85 20.51 -16.92
CA GLU A 432 -1.53 21.00 -16.50
C GLU A 432 -0.39 20.10 -16.99
N VAL A 433 0.83 20.65 -17.06
CA VAL A 433 2.04 19.88 -17.43
C VAL A 433 2.97 19.81 -16.22
N LEU A 434 3.04 18.64 -15.60
CA LEU A 434 3.90 18.37 -14.45
C LEU A 434 5.34 18.08 -14.88
N VAL A 435 6.26 18.94 -14.46
CA VAL A 435 7.71 18.76 -14.63
C VAL A 435 8.27 18.20 -13.32
N PRO A 436 8.73 16.93 -13.28
CA PRO A 436 9.21 16.29 -12.06
C PRO A 436 10.41 17.00 -11.44
N GLY A 437 10.32 17.26 -10.13
CA GLY A 437 11.41 17.75 -9.31
C GLY A 437 10.98 17.77 -7.84
N ARG A 438 11.83 18.35 -6.98
CA ARG A 438 11.66 18.31 -5.52
C ARG A 438 10.32 18.87 -5.02
N GLN A 439 9.72 19.82 -5.74
CA GLN A 439 8.43 20.44 -5.38
C GLN A 439 7.21 19.72 -5.96
N THR A 440 7.38 18.97 -7.05
CA THR A 440 6.28 18.37 -7.83
C THR A 440 6.26 16.85 -7.80
N ARG A 441 7.22 16.20 -7.14
CA ARG A 441 7.24 14.74 -6.95
C ARG A 441 5.98 14.19 -6.25
N PHE A 442 5.27 15.06 -5.55
CA PHE A 442 3.99 14.79 -4.93
C PHE A 442 3.03 15.90 -5.32
N HIS A 443 1.97 15.59 -6.05
CA HIS A 443 1.10 16.59 -6.66
C HIS A 443 -0.38 16.23 -6.51
N ASN A 444 -1.20 17.18 -6.05
CA ASN A 444 -2.66 17.05 -6.02
C ASN A 444 -3.24 17.77 -7.25
N VAL A 445 -4.11 17.10 -8.00
CA VAL A 445 -4.83 17.68 -9.14
C VAL A 445 -6.23 18.05 -8.68
N GLU A 446 -6.49 19.34 -8.50
CA GLU A 446 -7.79 19.83 -8.03
C GLU A 446 -8.23 21.08 -8.77
N ALA A 447 -9.55 21.20 -9.00
CA ALA A 447 -10.15 22.25 -9.82
C ALA A 447 -9.79 23.67 -9.38
N SER A 448 -9.65 23.93 -8.07
CA SER A 448 -9.31 25.25 -7.53
C SER A 448 -7.87 25.69 -7.82
N ASN A 449 -6.99 24.75 -8.17
CA ASN A 449 -5.55 25.00 -8.34
C ASN A 449 -5.04 24.73 -9.77
N ILE A 450 -5.92 24.41 -10.72
CA ILE A 450 -5.52 24.21 -12.12
C ILE A 450 -4.93 25.51 -12.68
N GLY A 451 -3.70 25.43 -13.19
CA GLY A 451 -2.97 26.59 -13.73
C GLY A 451 -2.33 27.50 -12.67
N ALA A 452 -2.49 27.21 -11.37
CA ALA A 452 -1.70 27.85 -10.34
C ALA A 452 -0.25 27.37 -10.47
N ARG A 453 0.70 28.30 -10.63
CA ARG A 453 2.12 27.94 -10.52
C ARG A 453 2.35 27.38 -9.12
N PRO A 454 2.99 26.21 -8.95
CA PRO A 454 3.62 25.85 -7.70
C PRO A 454 4.77 26.83 -7.51
N GLY A 455 4.46 28.02 -7.02
CA GLY A 455 5.44 28.75 -6.24
C GLY A 455 5.65 28.00 -4.93
N ARG A 456 6.37 28.64 -4.00
CA ARG A 456 5.95 28.55 -2.60
C ARG A 456 4.52 29.14 -2.48
N ALA A 457 3.50 28.57 -3.11
CA ALA A 457 2.15 28.69 -2.57
C ALA A 457 2.32 28.18 -1.15
N ALA A 458 2.25 29.08 -0.19
CA ALA A 458 2.61 28.78 1.19
C ALA A 458 1.75 27.58 1.58
N ARG A 459 2.40 26.41 1.75
CA ARG A 459 1.72 25.24 2.29
C ARG A 459 0.95 25.74 3.49
N ARG A 460 -0.32 25.34 3.56
CA ARG A 460 -1.23 25.80 4.59
C ARG A 460 -0.51 25.77 5.94
N ALA A 461 -0.48 26.92 6.61
CA ALA A 461 0.28 27.09 7.86
C ALA A 461 -0.53 26.70 9.10
N VAL A 462 -1.82 26.42 8.91
CA VAL A 462 -2.81 26.06 9.94
C VAL A 462 -3.36 24.68 9.62
N PRO A 463 -3.80 23.84 10.57
CA PRO A 463 -4.38 22.52 10.30
C PRO A 463 -5.70 22.57 9.53
N ILE A 464 -6.13 21.42 8.99
CA ILE A 464 -7.47 21.25 8.41
C ILE A 464 -8.48 21.42 9.55
N ALA A 465 -9.58 22.13 9.31
CA ALA A 465 -10.52 22.55 10.36
C ALA A 465 -11.07 21.41 11.24
N ASN A 466 -11.11 20.17 10.74
CA ASN A 466 -11.48 18.96 11.46
C ASN A 466 -10.39 17.86 11.45
N GLY A 467 -9.16 18.19 11.03
CA GLY A 467 -8.07 17.22 10.84
C GLY A 467 -7.65 16.54 12.15
N GLU A 468 -7.52 17.30 13.24
CA GLU A 468 -7.16 16.75 14.55
C GLU A 468 -8.26 15.84 15.11
N GLU A 469 -9.52 16.26 15.03
CA GLU A 469 -10.66 15.48 15.52
C GLU A 469 -10.76 14.14 14.79
N MET A 470 -10.70 14.16 13.45
CA MET A 470 -10.70 12.95 12.62
C MET A 470 -9.51 12.04 12.93
N LEU A 471 -8.33 12.61 13.20
CA LEU A 471 -7.16 11.81 13.60
C LEU A 471 -7.37 11.14 14.96
N ARG A 472 -7.97 11.82 15.94
CA ARG A 472 -8.27 11.24 17.25
C ARG A 472 -9.26 10.08 17.14
N LEU A 473 -10.33 10.25 16.36
CA LEU A 473 -11.31 9.21 16.08
C LEU A 473 -10.66 8.01 15.37
N TYR A 474 -9.78 8.27 14.39
CA TYR A 474 -9.03 7.24 13.71
C TYR A 474 -8.14 6.44 14.67
N ILE A 475 -7.34 7.12 15.50
CA ILE A 475 -6.46 6.47 16.51
C ILE A 475 -7.28 5.62 17.48
N GLU A 476 -8.42 6.13 17.96
CA GLU A 476 -9.31 5.39 18.85
C GLU A 476 -9.89 4.14 18.19
N GLY A 477 -10.41 4.27 16.96
CA GLY A 477 -10.96 3.16 16.19
C GLY A 477 -9.92 2.07 15.91
N VAL A 478 -8.72 2.45 15.47
CA VAL A 478 -7.60 1.51 15.26
C VAL A 478 -7.20 0.84 16.56
N GLY A 479 -7.10 1.58 17.68
CA GLY A 479 -6.79 1.02 18.99
C GLY A 479 -7.80 -0.05 19.44
N LYS A 480 -9.09 0.16 19.15
CA LYS A 480 -10.17 -0.79 19.44
C LYS A 480 -10.28 -1.95 18.43
N GLY A 481 -9.52 -1.91 17.33
CA GLY A 481 -9.68 -2.86 16.23
C GLY A 481 -10.96 -2.64 15.40
N GLN A 482 -11.58 -1.48 15.54
CA GLN A 482 -12.83 -1.07 14.88
C GLN A 482 -12.65 0.29 14.18
N PRO A 483 -11.79 0.42 13.15
CA PRO A 483 -11.69 1.65 12.38
C PRO A 483 -13.01 1.98 11.68
N ASP A 484 -13.34 3.27 11.61
CA ASP A 484 -14.49 3.77 10.85
C ASP A 484 -14.15 3.81 9.35
N TYR A 485 -14.39 2.69 8.66
CA TYR A 485 -14.09 2.56 7.24
C TYR A 485 -15.03 3.37 6.34
N GLU A 486 -16.21 3.80 6.82
CA GLU A 486 -17.17 4.56 6.02
C GLU A 486 -16.69 6.00 5.77
N HIS A 487 -15.92 6.55 6.71
CA HIS A 487 -15.29 7.87 6.59
C HIS A 487 -13.87 7.80 6.02
N MET A 488 -13.55 6.77 5.24
CA MET A 488 -12.28 6.61 4.54
C MET A 488 -12.52 6.47 3.04
N THR A 489 -11.62 7.03 2.23
CA THR A 489 -11.58 6.63 0.81
C THR A 489 -11.32 5.12 0.69
N PRO A 490 -11.74 4.46 -0.40
CA PRO A 490 -11.47 3.04 -0.61
C PRO A 490 -9.98 2.68 -0.48
N GLU A 491 -9.09 3.54 -0.98
CA GLU A 491 -7.63 3.37 -0.86
C GLU A 491 -7.18 3.37 0.61
N VAL A 492 -7.64 4.33 1.41
CA VAL A 492 -7.29 4.43 2.84
C VAL A 492 -7.87 3.27 3.66
N ALA A 493 -9.12 2.88 3.39
CA ALA A 493 -9.78 1.79 4.10
C ALA A 493 -9.01 0.47 3.94
N ASP A 494 -8.56 0.16 2.72
CA ASP A 494 -7.84 -1.08 2.44
C ASP A 494 -6.43 -1.09 3.04
N ILE A 495 -5.70 0.03 2.97
CA ILE A 495 -4.40 0.16 3.63
C ILE A 495 -4.56 -0.03 5.14
N THR A 496 -5.59 0.59 5.73
CA THR A 496 -5.91 0.46 7.16
C THR A 496 -6.20 -1.00 7.53
N ARG A 497 -7.01 -1.73 6.75
CA ARG A 497 -7.27 -3.17 7.00
C ARG A 497 -6.00 -4.02 6.99
N GLN A 498 -5.06 -3.71 6.11
CA GLN A 498 -3.80 -4.45 6.00
C GLN A 498 -2.85 -4.18 7.17
N GLN A 499 -2.82 -2.93 7.66
CA GLN A 499 -1.89 -2.46 8.69
C GLN A 499 -2.45 -2.59 10.11
N LEU A 500 -3.77 -2.71 10.27
CA LEU A 500 -4.48 -2.73 11.55
C LEU A 500 -3.80 -3.56 12.65
N PRO A 501 -3.31 -4.79 12.40
CA PRO A 501 -2.64 -5.58 13.45
C PRO A 501 -1.41 -4.90 14.04
N PHE A 502 -0.59 -4.32 13.17
CA PHE A 502 0.63 -3.65 13.57
C PHE A 502 0.30 -2.32 14.24
N ASP A 503 -0.60 -1.54 13.65
CA ASP A 503 -0.98 -0.24 14.18
C ASP A 503 -1.66 -0.39 15.56
N GLN A 504 -2.52 -1.39 15.74
CA GLN A 504 -3.14 -1.71 17.02
C GLN A 504 -2.10 -2.12 18.07
N ALA A 505 -1.16 -2.99 17.72
CA ALA A 505 -0.10 -3.41 18.64
C ALA A 505 0.83 -2.25 19.02
N ILE A 506 1.13 -1.36 18.07
CA ILE A 506 1.89 -0.12 18.31
C ILE A 506 1.13 0.79 19.26
N LEU A 507 -0.15 1.07 19.00
CA LEU A 507 -0.98 1.90 19.86
C LEU A 507 -1.12 1.31 21.28
N ALA A 508 -1.27 0.00 21.40
CA ALA A 508 -1.29 -0.69 22.69
C ALA A 508 0.03 -0.50 23.46
N LYS A 509 1.18 -0.58 22.77
CA LYS A 509 2.50 -0.32 23.38
C LYS A 509 2.68 1.14 23.79
N LEU A 510 2.25 2.07 22.95
CA LEU A 510 2.32 3.52 23.20
C LEU A 510 1.38 3.94 24.35
N GLY A 511 0.26 3.24 24.54
CA GLY A 511 -0.71 3.49 25.61
C GLY A 511 -1.70 4.60 25.31
N THR A 512 -2.32 5.19 26.33
CA THR A 512 -3.37 6.20 26.17
C THR A 512 -2.85 7.47 25.48
N LEU A 513 -3.60 7.97 24.49
CA LEU A 513 -3.33 9.26 23.84
C LEU A 513 -3.54 10.41 24.83
N ARG A 514 -2.53 11.28 24.98
CA ARG A 514 -2.52 12.42 25.91
C ARG A 514 -2.72 13.75 25.21
N ALA A 515 -2.03 13.94 24.08
CA ALA A 515 -2.07 15.19 23.33
C ALA A 515 -1.79 14.94 21.85
N VAL A 516 -2.25 15.85 21.00
CA VAL A 516 -1.96 15.90 19.57
C VAL A 516 -1.48 17.31 19.26
N SER A 517 -0.42 17.44 18.47
CA SER A 517 0.17 18.75 18.16
C SER A 517 0.50 18.85 16.68
N PHE A 518 -0.07 19.86 16.02
CA PHE A 518 0.21 20.16 14.62
C PHE A 518 1.68 20.56 14.42
N ARG A 519 2.31 20.06 13.35
CA ARG A 519 3.71 20.33 13.00
C ARG A 519 3.88 21.00 11.65
N GLY A 520 2.94 20.84 10.74
CA GLY A 520 3.03 21.39 9.40
C GLY A 520 2.22 20.58 8.40
N VAL A 521 2.51 20.79 7.13
CA VAL A 521 1.75 20.21 6.02
C VAL A 521 2.69 19.57 5.01
N THR A 522 2.31 18.38 4.51
CA THR A 522 3.06 17.64 3.49
C THR A 522 2.95 18.32 2.12
N ALA A 523 3.67 17.81 1.13
CA ALA A 523 3.49 18.27 -0.26
C ALA A 523 2.12 17.89 -0.86
N LEU A 524 1.38 16.95 -0.24
CA LEU A 524 0.06 16.49 -0.67
C LEU A 524 -1.08 17.12 0.16
N ASP A 525 -0.81 18.26 0.80
CA ASP A 525 -1.73 18.99 1.68
C ASP A 525 -2.28 18.15 2.86
N SER A 526 -1.53 17.15 3.31
CA SER A 526 -1.86 16.41 4.53
C SER A 526 -1.30 17.11 5.75
N ASP A 527 -2.07 17.20 6.83
CA ASP A 527 -1.58 17.67 8.12
C ASP A 527 -0.59 16.67 8.70
N ILE A 528 0.49 17.19 9.27
CA ILE A 528 1.47 16.45 10.06
C ILE A 528 1.20 16.75 11.52
N TYR A 529 0.92 15.72 12.30
CA TYR A 529 0.72 15.79 13.75
C TYR A 529 1.76 14.95 14.46
N ILE A 530 2.17 15.40 15.65
CA ILE A 530 2.83 14.54 16.64
C ILE A 530 1.80 14.22 17.73
N ALA A 531 1.47 12.93 17.85
CA ALA A 531 0.62 12.40 18.90
C ALA A 531 1.50 11.95 20.08
N GLN A 532 1.21 12.46 21.27
CA GLN A 532 1.87 12.10 22.53
C GLN A 532 1.01 11.08 23.27
N PHE A 533 1.60 9.95 23.63
CA PHE A 533 0.96 8.87 24.36
C PHE A 533 1.60 8.68 25.74
N ALA A 534 1.08 7.74 26.52
CA ALA A 534 1.61 7.45 27.86
C ALA A 534 3.07 6.99 27.87
N ASN A 535 3.46 6.21 26.86
CA ASN A 535 4.75 5.50 26.80
C ASN A 535 5.61 5.88 25.58
N GLY A 536 5.25 6.95 24.85
CA GLY A 536 5.99 7.38 23.66
C GLY A 536 5.24 8.43 22.85
N SER A 537 5.74 8.72 21.65
CA SER A 537 5.06 9.58 20.68
C SER A 537 5.15 8.99 19.28
N ALA A 538 4.23 9.41 18.41
CA ALA A 538 4.22 8.98 17.02
C ALA A 538 3.86 10.16 16.10
N GLU A 539 4.52 10.22 14.95
CA GLU A 539 4.14 11.12 13.88
C GLU A 539 2.99 10.51 13.06
N TRP A 540 1.98 11.33 12.79
CA TRP A 540 0.83 10.99 11.98
C TRP A 540 0.71 11.99 10.85
N ARG A 541 0.31 11.51 9.67
CA ARG A 541 -0.06 12.38 8.55
C ARG A 541 -1.48 12.05 8.13
N ILE A 542 -2.33 13.06 8.05
CA ILE A 542 -3.74 12.90 7.72
C ILE A 542 -4.19 13.93 6.68
N GLY A 543 -4.79 13.45 5.60
CA GLY A 543 -5.55 14.27 4.65
C GLY A 543 -7.04 14.06 4.91
N VAL A 544 -7.79 15.15 5.05
CA VAL A 544 -9.25 15.11 5.27
C VAL A 544 -9.93 16.04 4.28
N ARG A 545 -11.02 15.57 3.67
CA ARG A 545 -11.86 16.36 2.78
C ARG A 545 -13.32 15.97 2.98
N ASN A 546 -14.20 16.96 3.20
CA ASN A 546 -15.64 16.74 3.40
C ASN A 546 -15.94 15.63 4.43
N GLY A 547 -15.20 15.60 5.55
CA GLY A 547 -15.35 14.59 6.60
C GLY A 547 -14.80 13.20 6.26
N THR A 548 -14.19 13.00 5.09
CA THR A 548 -13.59 11.73 4.67
C THR A 548 -12.07 11.80 4.75
N ILE A 549 -11.44 10.75 5.31
CA ILE A 549 -9.98 10.58 5.33
C ILE A 549 -9.52 10.13 3.94
N THR A 550 -8.78 11.02 3.28
CA THR A 550 -8.25 10.80 1.93
C THR A 550 -6.84 10.24 1.94
N LYS A 551 -6.06 10.51 3.01
CA LYS A 551 -4.68 10.07 3.18
C LYS A 551 -4.44 9.79 4.66
N ILE A 552 -3.77 8.69 5.01
CA ILE A 552 -3.33 8.41 6.38
C ILE A 552 -1.95 7.72 6.36
N ALA A 553 -1.07 8.09 7.28
CA ALA A 553 0.19 7.40 7.50
C ALA A 553 0.67 7.52 8.95
N LEU A 554 1.14 6.42 9.51
CA LEU A 554 1.80 6.32 10.82
C LEU A 554 3.32 6.21 10.65
N GLY A 555 4.06 7.02 11.40
CA GLY A 555 5.51 6.94 11.53
C GLY A 555 6.29 7.92 10.63
N PRO A 556 7.63 7.86 10.69
CA PRO A 556 8.49 8.75 9.92
C PRO A 556 8.39 8.49 8.41
N ASN A 557 8.59 9.53 7.60
CA ASN A 557 8.63 9.51 6.13
C ASN A 557 9.55 10.63 5.67
N PHE A 558 10.24 10.47 4.54
CA PHE A 558 11.13 11.47 3.95
C PHE A 558 10.56 12.12 2.68
#